data_AF-A0A534KAN0-F1
#
_entry.id   AF-A0A534KAN0-F1
#
_cell.length_a   1.000
_cell.length_b   1.000
_cell.length_c   1.000
_cell.angle_alpha   90.00
_cell.angle_beta   90.00
_cell.angle_gamma   90.00
#
_symmetry.space_group_name_H-M   'P 1'
#
loop_
_entity.id
_entity.type
_entity.pdbx_description
1 polymer ?
#
loop_
_entity_poly.entity_id
_entity_poly.type
_entity_poly.pdbx_seq_one_letter_code
_entity_poly.pdbx_strand_id
1 'polypeptide(L)'
;MAAPAHPYRRPLLALILLSPVIAEMLSGSTPPLEWLNPITPLLLIWLYGSGVLVMRETAVRWKTGWPGILLLGAAYGIIEEGLAVKSFFDPGWMDLGTLGWYGRWLDVNWVWAVWLTIYHAVVSIAIPIFLVECGAGAAVAFLVWAAKKYAGVLWARLPSRKDPRSPRVYALAGFGFLMGSFLLYGGGPFFGVIPAITILEGIAVLVGVMLLVRRTSDDPARWARQRFAFVAGAMGFLIVLAAFLELAGWRGMGIVGAAFAFLMVRLYRRSSPATDVAAVARSEPAVP
;
A
#
# COMPACT_ATOMS: atom_id res chain seq x y z
N MET A 1 -22.02 -10.19 -12.09
CA MET A 1 -20.96 -10.24 -11.07
C MET A 1 -20.10 -9.00 -11.21
N ALA A 2 -20.01 -8.16 -10.18
CA ALA A 2 -19.18 -6.96 -10.22
C ALA A 2 -17.69 -7.37 -10.22
N ALA A 3 -16.93 -6.89 -11.21
CA ALA A 3 -15.49 -7.14 -11.29
C ALA A 3 -14.79 -6.72 -9.99
N PRO A 4 -13.78 -7.49 -9.50
CA PRO A 4 -13.08 -7.20 -8.27
C PRO A 4 -12.54 -5.78 -8.27
N ALA A 5 -12.59 -5.13 -7.11
CA ALA A 5 -12.16 -3.76 -6.97
C ALA A 5 -10.69 -3.60 -7.29
N HIS A 6 -10.36 -2.72 -8.25
CA HIS A 6 -8.97 -2.37 -8.58
C HIS A 6 -8.27 -1.95 -7.28
N PRO A 7 -7.05 -2.44 -6.97
CA PRO A 7 -6.38 -2.22 -5.68
C PRO A 7 -6.15 -0.73 -5.30
N TYR A 8 -6.39 0.19 -6.23
CA TYR A 8 -6.21 1.64 -6.08
C TYR A 8 -7.52 2.43 -5.98
N ARG A 9 -8.69 1.78 -5.83
CA ARG A 9 -9.98 2.49 -5.80
C ARG A 9 -10.08 3.55 -4.69
N ARG A 10 -9.55 3.27 -3.49
CA ARG A 10 -9.64 4.19 -2.35
C ARG A 10 -8.82 5.48 -2.55
N PRO A 11 -7.53 5.42 -2.95
CA PRO A 11 -6.77 6.61 -3.33
C PRO A 11 -7.40 7.41 -4.47
N LEU A 12 -7.96 6.74 -5.48
CA LEU A 12 -8.61 7.40 -6.62
C LEU A 12 -9.87 8.15 -6.18
N LEU A 13 -10.72 7.51 -5.37
CA LEU A 13 -11.91 8.17 -4.79
C LEU A 13 -11.54 9.35 -3.90
N ALA A 14 -10.49 9.21 -3.08
CA ALA A 14 -9.98 10.32 -2.28
C ALA A 14 -9.52 11.48 -3.18
N LEU A 15 -8.80 11.19 -4.27
CA LEU A 15 -8.30 12.21 -5.19
C LEU A 15 -9.44 12.96 -5.91
N ILE A 16 -10.45 12.23 -6.39
CA ILE A 16 -11.65 12.79 -7.05
C ILE A 16 -12.38 13.79 -6.14
N LEU A 17 -12.48 13.49 -4.85
CA LEU A 17 -13.18 14.34 -3.90
C LEU A 17 -12.30 15.47 -3.38
N LEU A 18 -11.00 15.22 -3.21
CA LEU A 18 -10.08 16.17 -2.62
C LEU A 18 -9.81 17.36 -3.57
N SER A 19 -9.73 17.12 -4.88
CA SER A 19 -9.49 18.18 -5.87
C SER A 19 -10.54 19.31 -5.82
N PRO A 20 -11.86 19.07 -5.97
CA PRO A 20 -12.86 20.14 -5.87
C PRO A 20 -12.91 20.75 -4.46
N VAL A 21 -12.72 19.97 -3.39
CA VAL A 21 -12.69 20.54 -2.03
C VAL A 21 -11.55 21.54 -1.86
N ILE A 22 -10.35 21.22 -2.37
CA ILE A 22 -9.21 22.12 -2.27
C ILE A 22 -9.38 23.33 -3.19
N ALA A 23 -9.79 23.10 -4.43
CA ALA A 23 -9.89 24.14 -5.45
C ALA A 23 -11.05 25.13 -5.23
N GLU A 24 -12.12 24.72 -4.56
CA GLU A 24 -13.36 25.51 -4.47
C GLU A 24 -13.78 25.81 -3.02
N MET A 25 -13.72 24.83 -2.12
CA MET A 25 -14.12 25.03 -0.72
C MET A 25 -13.02 25.76 0.07
N LEU A 26 -11.77 25.29 -0.03
CA LEU A 26 -10.67 25.86 0.76
C LEU A 26 -10.16 27.19 0.21
N SER A 27 -10.29 27.40 -1.09
CA SER A 27 -9.98 28.68 -1.74
C SER A 27 -11.02 29.76 -1.46
N GLY A 28 -12.26 29.34 -1.16
CA GLY A 28 -13.41 30.23 -1.03
C GLY A 28 -14.04 30.63 -2.36
N SER A 29 -13.65 30.01 -3.48
CA SER A 29 -14.21 30.29 -4.81
C SER A 29 -15.69 29.92 -4.91
N THR A 30 -16.09 28.78 -4.33
CA THR A 30 -17.52 28.41 -4.23
C THR A 30 -18.03 28.70 -2.82
N PRO A 31 -19.04 29.57 -2.63
CA PRO A 31 -19.61 29.87 -1.32
C PRO A 31 -20.10 28.62 -0.56
N PRO A 32 -19.91 28.53 0.77
CA PRO A 32 -20.29 27.35 1.55
C PRO A 32 -21.75 26.92 1.41
N LEU A 33 -22.67 27.87 1.17
CA LEU A 33 -24.09 27.58 0.97
C LEU A 33 -24.36 26.86 -0.34
N GLU A 34 -23.56 27.08 -1.39
CA GLU A 34 -23.76 26.42 -2.69
C GLU A 34 -23.43 24.94 -2.64
N TRP A 35 -22.55 24.51 -1.73
CA TRP A 35 -22.26 23.10 -1.48
C TRP A 35 -23.46 22.31 -0.94
N LEU A 36 -24.47 22.99 -0.39
CA LEU A 36 -25.72 22.35 0.06
C LEU A 36 -26.64 22.01 -1.11
N ASN A 37 -26.48 22.66 -2.27
CA ASN A 37 -27.18 22.27 -3.48
C ASN A 37 -26.51 21.01 -4.05
N PRO A 38 -27.20 19.87 -4.17
CA PRO A 38 -26.59 18.61 -4.61
C PRO A 38 -26.05 18.66 -6.04
N ILE A 39 -26.50 19.60 -6.88
CA ILE A 39 -26.01 19.74 -8.26
C ILE A 39 -24.59 20.31 -8.28
N THR A 40 -24.27 21.26 -7.41
CA THR A 40 -22.96 21.92 -7.34
C THR A 40 -21.82 20.93 -7.11
N PRO A 41 -21.78 20.10 -6.03
CA PRO A 41 -20.69 19.15 -5.82
C PRO A 41 -20.63 18.09 -6.90
N LEU A 42 -21.75 17.71 -7.54
CA LEU A 42 -21.73 16.79 -8.68
C LEU A 42 -21.00 17.39 -9.89
N LEU A 43 -21.27 18.65 -10.21
CA LEU A 43 -20.57 19.38 -11.27
C LEU A 43 -19.09 19.58 -10.94
N LEU A 44 -18.77 19.95 -9.70
CA LEU A 44 -17.38 20.12 -9.26
C LEU A 44 -16.60 18.80 -9.29
N ILE A 45 -17.21 17.69 -8.84
CA ILE A 45 -16.62 16.35 -8.95
C ILE A 45 -16.42 15.97 -10.41
N TRP A 46 -17.39 16.28 -11.28
CA TRP A 46 -17.27 16.02 -12.69
C TRP A 46 -16.14 16.82 -13.33
N LEU A 47 -16.01 18.10 -13.01
CA LEU A 47 -15.01 18.99 -13.60
C LEU A 47 -13.61 18.74 -13.00
N TYR A 48 -13.44 19.06 -11.71
CA TYR A 48 -12.16 18.93 -11.00
C TYR A 48 -11.77 17.49 -10.74
N GLY A 49 -12.71 16.66 -10.29
CA GLY A 49 -12.45 15.28 -9.93
C GLY A 49 -12.06 14.41 -11.15
N SER A 50 -12.66 14.66 -12.32
CA SER A 50 -12.21 14.00 -13.56
C SER A 50 -10.91 14.59 -14.09
N GLY A 51 -10.73 15.92 -14.01
CA GLY A 51 -9.52 16.62 -14.42
C GLY A 51 -8.27 16.09 -13.73
N VAL A 52 -8.27 16.06 -12.39
CA VAL A 52 -7.14 15.57 -11.60
C VAL A 52 -6.79 14.12 -11.91
N LEU A 53 -7.79 13.27 -12.14
CA LEU A 53 -7.59 11.87 -12.50
C LEU A 53 -6.89 11.74 -13.85
N VAL A 54 -7.40 12.44 -14.88
CA VAL A 54 -6.86 12.37 -16.23
C VAL A 54 -5.42 12.90 -16.25
N MET A 55 -5.15 14.03 -15.60
CA MET A 55 -3.80 14.60 -15.55
C MET A 55 -2.83 13.67 -14.81
N ARG A 56 -3.23 13.14 -13.65
CA ARG A 56 -2.40 12.22 -12.86
C ARG A 56 -2.10 10.93 -13.61
N GLU A 57 -3.11 10.30 -14.20
CA GLU A 57 -2.96 9.05 -14.94
C GLU A 57 -2.12 9.24 -16.22
N THR A 58 -2.28 10.38 -16.89
CA THR A 58 -1.45 10.74 -18.05
C THR A 58 0.02 10.93 -17.64
N ALA A 59 0.28 11.69 -16.57
CA ALA A 59 1.63 11.89 -16.04
C ALA A 59 2.32 10.57 -15.66
N VAL A 60 1.58 9.63 -15.08
CA VAL A 60 2.09 8.30 -14.72
C VAL A 60 2.38 7.46 -15.96
N ARG A 61 1.49 7.45 -16.96
CA ARG A 61 1.69 6.72 -18.22
C ARG A 61 2.87 7.24 -19.02
N TRP A 62 3.06 8.55 -19.03
CA TRP A 62 4.15 9.21 -19.74
C TRP A 62 5.44 9.31 -18.93
N LYS A 63 5.43 8.90 -17.66
CA LYS A 63 6.59 8.91 -16.75
C LYS A 63 7.26 10.29 -16.64
N THR A 64 6.45 11.34 -16.68
CA THR A 64 6.95 12.74 -16.74
C THR A 64 7.34 13.31 -15.38
N GLY A 65 6.94 12.66 -14.28
CA GLY A 65 7.15 13.16 -12.91
C GLY A 65 6.43 14.48 -12.63
N TRP A 66 6.86 15.17 -11.58
CA TRP A 66 6.27 16.44 -11.11
C TRP A 66 6.26 17.58 -12.14
N PRO A 67 7.33 17.80 -12.94
CA PRO A 67 7.29 18.81 -13.99
C PRO A 67 6.15 18.55 -14.99
N GLY A 68 5.91 17.29 -15.36
CA GLY A 68 4.79 16.94 -16.21
C GLY A 68 3.43 17.10 -15.55
N ILE A 69 3.30 16.82 -14.25
CA ILE A 69 2.05 17.07 -13.50
C ILE A 69 1.71 18.56 -13.54
N LEU A 70 2.69 19.45 -13.34
CA LEU A 70 2.48 20.89 -13.39
C LEU A 70 2.11 21.36 -14.80
N LEU A 71 2.77 20.85 -15.84
CA LEU A 71 2.45 21.17 -17.24
C LEU A 71 1.05 20.68 -17.64
N LEU A 72 0.69 19.45 -17.26
CA LEU A 72 -0.64 18.89 -17.49
C LEU A 72 -1.71 19.65 -16.70
N GLY A 73 -1.39 20.07 -15.47
CA GLY A 73 -2.27 20.91 -14.68
C GLY A 73 -2.47 22.31 -15.26
N ALA A 74 -1.43 22.90 -15.86
CA ALA A 74 -1.54 24.15 -16.59
C ALA A 74 -2.43 23.98 -17.85
N ALA A 75 -2.26 22.88 -18.59
CA ALA A 75 -3.13 22.55 -19.71
C ALA A 75 -4.59 22.37 -19.28
N TYR A 76 -4.82 21.71 -18.14
CA TYR A 76 -6.14 21.59 -17.53
C TYR A 76 -6.74 22.97 -17.20
N GLY A 77 -5.99 23.85 -16.54
CA GLY A 77 -6.46 25.21 -16.22
C GLY A 77 -6.86 26.02 -17.45
N ILE A 78 -6.09 25.91 -18.56
CA ILE A 78 -6.44 26.57 -19.82
C ILE A 78 -7.73 26.00 -20.41
N ILE A 79 -7.93 24.69 -20.34
CA ILE A 79 -9.15 24.04 -20.84
C ILE A 79 -10.36 24.44 -20.00
N GLU A 80 -10.24 24.38 -18.68
CA GLU A 80 -11.32 24.73 -17.76
C GLU A 80 -11.71 26.20 -17.93
N GLU A 81 -10.77 27.11 -17.74
CA GLU A 81 -11.07 28.53 -17.71
C GLU A 81 -11.25 29.15 -19.08
N GLY A 82 -10.57 28.62 -20.10
CA GLY A 82 -10.70 29.09 -21.47
C GLY A 82 -11.95 28.54 -22.16
N LEU A 83 -12.25 27.25 -22.01
CA LEU A 83 -13.31 26.60 -22.79
C LEU A 83 -14.58 26.35 -21.98
N ALA A 84 -14.47 25.83 -20.76
CA ALA A 84 -15.63 25.45 -19.96
C ALA A 84 -16.28 26.67 -19.30
N VAL A 85 -15.47 27.45 -18.58
CA VAL A 85 -15.90 28.62 -17.81
C VAL A 85 -15.87 29.89 -18.67
N LYS A 86 -14.94 29.97 -19.62
CA LYS A 86 -14.70 31.12 -20.52
C LYS A 86 -14.31 32.42 -19.81
N SER A 87 -13.84 32.33 -18.57
CA SER A 87 -13.45 33.48 -17.73
C SER A 87 -12.26 34.26 -18.32
N PHE A 88 -11.44 33.61 -19.16
CA PHE A 88 -10.33 34.27 -19.86
C PHE A 88 -10.80 35.33 -20.86
N PHE A 89 -12.00 35.14 -21.41
CA PHE A 89 -12.49 35.91 -22.54
C PHE A 89 -13.65 36.83 -22.15
N ASP A 90 -14.52 36.42 -21.22
CA ASP A 90 -15.68 37.20 -20.80
C ASP A 90 -15.29 38.42 -19.92
N PRO A 91 -15.57 39.67 -20.34
CA PRO A 91 -15.31 40.85 -19.51
C PRO A 91 -16.27 41.04 -18.34
N GLY A 92 -17.45 40.42 -18.41
CA GLY A 92 -18.46 40.45 -17.36
C GLY A 92 -18.36 39.31 -16.36
N TRP A 93 -17.27 38.51 -16.40
CA TRP A 93 -17.12 37.39 -15.48
C TRP A 93 -17.13 37.87 -14.02
N MET A 94 -17.98 37.23 -13.21
CA MET A 94 -18.34 37.71 -11.86
C MET A 94 -17.14 37.88 -10.92
N ASP A 95 -16.07 37.10 -11.10
CA ASP A 95 -14.89 37.13 -10.23
C ASP A 95 -13.79 38.11 -10.68
N LEU A 96 -13.94 38.75 -11.85
CA LEU A 96 -12.90 39.61 -12.40
C LEU A 96 -12.77 40.95 -11.67
N GLY A 97 -13.87 41.54 -11.19
CA GLY A 97 -13.87 42.89 -10.62
C GLY A 97 -13.17 43.90 -11.53
N THR A 98 -12.08 44.53 -11.05
CA THR A 98 -11.29 45.51 -11.83
C THR A 98 -10.53 44.91 -13.01
N LEU A 99 -10.29 43.59 -13.00
CA LEU A 99 -9.71 42.86 -14.13
C LEU A 99 -10.71 42.73 -15.30
N GLY A 100 -11.97 43.14 -15.15
CA GLY A 100 -12.92 43.18 -16.26
C GLY A 100 -12.39 43.99 -17.47
N TRP A 101 -11.59 45.02 -17.22
CA TRP A 101 -11.01 45.89 -18.26
C TRP A 101 -9.47 45.99 -18.19
N TYR A 102 -8.86 45.74 -17.03
CA TYR A 102 -7.41 45.77 -16.85
C TYR A 102 -6.75 44.43 -17.20
N GLY A 103 -5.57 44.47 -17.84
CA GLY A 103 -4.80 43.26 -18.18
C GLY A 103 -5.28 42.54 -19.45
N ARG A 104 -6.13 43.18 -20.26
CA ARG A 104 -6.69 42.61 -21.50
C ARG A 104 -5.91 43.00 -22.76
N TRP A 105 -5.71 42.04 -23.65
CA TRP A 105 -5.21 42.25 -25.01
C TRP A 105 -5.72 41.13 -25.94
N LEU A 106 -6.17 41.48 -27.15
CA LEU A 106 -6.81 40.54 -28.10
C LEU A 106 -8.00 39.78 -27.48
N ASP A 107 -8.86 40.48 -26.74
CA ASP A 107 -10.03 39.94 -26.04
C ASP A 107 -9.72 38.87 -24.95
N VAL A 108 -8.45 38.70 -24.60
CA VAL A 108 -8.00 37.81 -23.52
C VAL A 108 -7.54 38.62 -22.33
N ASN A 109 -7.97 38.27 -21.12
CA ASN A 109 -7.35 38.77 -19.90
C ASN A 109 -6.10 37.94 -19.56
N TRP A 110 -4.91 38.47 -19.88
CA TRP A 110 -3.64 37.77 -19.72
C TRP A 110 -3.21 37.63 -18.26
N VAL A 111 -3.52 38.62 -17.43
CA VAL A 111 -3.21 38.59 -15.99
C VAL A 111 -4.03 37.48 -15.32
N TRP A 112 -5.33 37.46 -15.60
CA TRP A 112 -6.25 36.43 -15.13
C TRP A 112 -5.90 35.05 -15.68
N ALA A 113 -5.57 34.97 -16.97
CA ALA A 113 -5.22 33.70 -17.62
C ALA A 113 -3.98 33.05 -17.02
N VAL A 114 -2.90 33.82 -16.82
CA VAL A 114 -1.68 33.31 -16.17
C VAL A 114 -1.97 32.92 -14.73
N TRP A 115 -2.68 33.77 -13.99
CA TRP A 115 -3.02 33.52 -12.60
C TRP A 115 -3.80 32.21 -12.43
N LEU A 116 -4.90 32.04 -13.16
CA LEU A 116 -5.73 30.84 -13.03
C LEU A 116 -5.06 29.59 -13.63
N THR A 117 -4.22 29.75 -14.66
CA THR A 117 -3.42 28.61 -15.14
C THR A 117 -2.49 28.08 -14.05
N ILE A 118 -1.80 28.97 -13.32
CA ILE A 118 -0.95 28.58 -12.19
C ILE A 118 -1.79 28.02 -11.06
N TYR A 119 -2.92 28.66 -10.75
CA TYR A 119 -3.84 28.22 -9.73
C TYR A 119 -4.30 26.78 -9.97
N HIS A 120 -4.78 26.47 -11.16
CA HIS A 120 -5.24 25.12 -11.50
C HIS A 120 -4.11 24.11 -11.54
N ALA A 121 -2.95 24.49 -12.08
CA ALA A 121 -1.77 23.63 -12.08
C ALA A 121 -1.35 23.20 -10.66
N VAL A 122 -1.35 24.15 -9.72
CA VAL A 122 -0.84 23.92 -8.37
C VAL A 122 -1.95 23.45 -7.43
N VAL A 123 -3.03 24.22 -7.30
CA VAL A 123 -4.09 24.05 -6.31
C VAL A 123 -5.07 22.97 -6.71
N SER A 124 -5.53 22.97 -7.96
CA SER A 124 -6.55 22.02 -8.42
C SER A 124 -5.98 20.64 -8.75
N ILE A 125 -4.70 20.57 -9.13
CA ILE A 125 -4.06 19.34 -9.62
C ILE A 125 -2.91 18.87 -8.72
N ALA A 126 -1.83 19.64 -8.59
CA ALA A 126 -0.62 19.17 -7.92
C ALA A 126 -0.81 18.90 -6.41
N ILE A 127 -1.47 19.81 -5.68
CA ILE A 127 -1.69 19.69 -4.24
C ILE A 127 -2.55 18.46 -3.88
N PRO A 128 -3.72 18.21 -4.49
CA PRO A 128 -4.50 17.00 -4.22
C PRO A 128 -3.71 15.71 -4.45
N ILE A 129 -2.93 15.65 -5.54
CA ILE A 129 -2.05 14.50 -5.83
C ILE A 129 -1.00 14.35 -4.72
N PHE A 130 -0.33 15.44 -4.36
CA PHE A 130 0.70 15.45 -3.32
C PHE A 130 0.16 14.97 -1.97
N LEU A 131 -1.01 15.47 -1.54
CA LEU A 131 -1.61 15.11 -0.25
C LEU A 131 -2.02 13.64 -0.19
N VAL A 132 -2.55 13.08 -1.29
CA VAL A 132 -2.87 11.65 -1.36
C VAL A 132 -1.59 10.80 -1.28
N GLU A 133 -0.52 11.22 -1.96
CA GLU A 133 0.78 10.53 -1.90
C GLU A 133 1.43 10.64 -0.50
N CYS A 134 1.38 11.82 0.13
CA CYS A 134 1.86 12.03 1.49
C CYS A 134 1.06 11.26 2.54
N GLY A 135 -0.27 11.17 2.39
CA GLY A 135 -1.13 10.40 3.29
C GLY A 135 -0.78 8.91 3.29
N ALA A 136 -0.48 8.35 2.11
CA ALA A 136 0.03 6.98 2.00
C ALA A 136 1.41 6.84 2.70
N GLY A 137 2.31 7.80 2.50
CA GLY A 137 3.60 7.85 3.18
C GLY A 137 3.48 7.92 4.70
N ALA A 138 2.59 8.78 5.21
CA ALA A 138 2.32 8.93 6.63
C ALA A 138 1.72 7.66 7.24
N ALA A 139 0.83 6.96 6.53
CA ALA A 139 0.29 5.68 6.98
C ALA A 139 1.39 4.61 7.10
N VAL A 140 2.29 4.52 6.12
CA VAL A 140 3.44 3.60 6.20
C VAL A 140 4.35 3.98 7.37
N ALA A 141 4.69 5.26 7.53
CA ALA A 141 5.51 5.74 8.63
C ALA A 141 4.87 5.43 10.00
N PHE A 142 3.55 5.64 10.12
CA PHE A 142 2.79 5.30 11.31
C PHE A 142 2.83 3.79 11.61
N LEU A 143 2.63 2.93 10.61
CA LEU A 143 2.70 1.47 10.80
C LEU A 143 4.10 1.03 11.25
N VAL A 144 5.16 1.61 10.67
CA VAL A 144 6.55 1.35 11.08
C VAL A 144 6.79 1.81 12.52
N TRP A 145 6.36 3.01 12.87
CA TRP A 145 6.45 3.55 14.22
C TRP A 145 5.66 2.70 15.22
N ALA A 146 4.42 2.34 14.90
CA ALA A 146 3.54 1.55 15.74
C ALA A 146 4.11 0.14 15.96
N ALA A 147 4.66 -0.48 14.92
CA ALA A 147 5.39 -1.73 15.04
C ALA A 147 6.58 -1.60 16.00
N LYS A 148 7.43 -0.57 15.85
CA LYS A 148 8.58 -0.36 16.74
C LYS A 148 8.17 -0.09 18.19
N LYS A 149 7.12 0.70 18.40
CA LYS A 149 6.68 1.13 19.74
C LYS A 149 5.89 0.06 20.48
N TYR A 150 4.99 -0.64 19.79
CA TYR A 150 4.01 -1.52 20.44
C TYR A 150 4.28 -3.01 20.23
N ALA A 151 5.01 -3.44 19.18
CA ALA A 151 5.17 -4.86 18.90
C ALA A 151 5.86 -5.60 20.05
N GLY A 152 6.90 -5.03 20.67
CA GLY A 152 7.57 -5.64 21.82
C GLY A 152 6.66 -5.77 23.04
N VAL A 153 5.87 -4.72 23.35
CA VAL A 153 4.91 -4.71 24.46
C VAL A 153 3.80 -5.73 24.23
N LEU A 154 3.23 -5.77 23.02
CA LEU A 154 2.20 -6.73 22.64
C LEU A 154 2.75 -8.16 22.64
N TRP A 155 3.98 -8.36 22.14
CA TRP A 155 4.66 -9.65 22.16
C TRP A 155 4.85 -10.16 23.59
N ALA A 156 5.30 -9.29 24.51
CA ALA A 156 5.48 -9.64 25.91
C ALA A 156 4.17 -10.06 26.60
N ARG A 157 3.04 -9.44 26.23
CA ARG A 157 1.70 -9.76 26.76
C ARG A 157 1.14 -11.10 26.28
N LEU A 158 1.66 -11.66 25.19
CA LEU A 158 1.20 -12.96 24.70
C LEU A 158 1.59 -14.08 25.69
N PRO A 159 0.65 -14.98 26.03
CA PRO A 159 0.90 -16.02 27.02
C PRO A 159 1.98 -16.99 26.54
N SER A 160 3.06 -17.10 27.30
CA SER A 160 4.11 -18.12 27.12
C SER A 160 3.75 -19.35 27.95
N ARG A 161 2.97 -20.27 27.38
CA ARG A 161 2.71 -21.59 27.99
C ARG A 161 3.81 -22.56 27.61
N LYS A 162 4.30 -23.36 28.57
CA LYS A 162 5.33 -24.39 28.33
C LYS A 162 4.69 -25.65 27.71
N ASP A 163 4.97 -25.88 26.41
CA ASP A 163 4.97 -27.14 25.60
C ASP A 163 4.45 -26.92 24.16
N PRO A 164 4.93 -27.61 23.09
CA PRO A 164 5.79 -28.81 23.02
C PRO A 164 7.22 -28.53 22.52
N ARG A 165 8.17 -29.38 22.93
CA ARG A 165 9.62 -29.16 22.78
C ARG A 165 10.23 -29.52 21.42
N SER A 166 9.48 -30.14 20.51
CA SER A 166 10.06 -30.79 19.32
C SER A 166 10.11 -29.89 18.09
N PRO A 167 11.27 -29.76 17.40
CA PRO A 167 11.41 -29.13 16.08
C PRO A 167 10.39 -29.58 15.04
N ARG A 168 9.96 -30.83 15.11
CA ARG A 168 9.01 -31.40 14.13
C ARG A 168 7.64 -30.74 14.21
N VAL A 169 7.20 -30.34 15.40
CA VAL A 169 5.91 -29.65 15.56
C VAL A 169 5.95 -28.29 14.89
N TYR A 170 7.06 -27.57 15.02
CA TYR A 170 7.24 -26.27 14.39
C TYR A 170 7.35 -26.40 12.87
N ALA A 171 8.05 -27.42 12.37
CA ALA A 171 8.06 -27.72 10.93
C ALA A 171 6.67 -28.06 10.40
N LEU A 172 5.91 -28.91 11.09
CA LEU A 172 4.54 -29.24 10.67
C LEU A 172 3.63 -28.01 10.73
N ALA A 173 3.79 -27.16 11.75
CA ALA A 173 3.04 -25.91 11.87
C ALA A 173 3.41 -24.91 10.78
N GLY A 174 4.67 -24.79 10.41
CA GLY A 174 5.11 -23.94 9.29
C GLY A 174 4.59 -24.43 7.95
N PHE A 175 4.65 -25.75 7.72
CA PHE A 175 4.07 -26.38 6.54
C PHE A 175 2.56 -26.14 6.47
N GLY A 176 1.85 -26.45 7.56
CA GLY A 176 0.40 -26.27 7.67
C GLY A 176 -0.03 -24.81 7.58
N PHE A 177 0.75 -23.87 8.13
CA PHE A 177 0.51 -22.44 8.00
C PHE A 177 0.56 -21.99 6.55
N LEU A 178 1.62 -22.37 5.81
CA LEU A 178 1.77 -21.95 4.43
C LEU A 178 0.79 -22.66 3.50
N MET A 179 0.60 -23.98 3.68
CA MET A 179 -0.41 -24.76 2.95
C MET A 179 -1.82 -24.21 3.20
N GLY A 180 -2.19 -24.00 4.47
CA GLY A 180 -3.49 -23.47 4.86
C GLY A 180 -3.73 -22.08 4.31
N SER A 181 -2.73 -21.19 4.39
CA SER A 181 -2.80 -19.86 3.77
C SER A 181 -2.94 -19.94 2.25
N PHE A 182 -2.20 -20.85 1.59
CA PHE A 182 -2.29 -21.04 0.14
C PHE A 182 -3.66 -21.53 -0.30
N LEU A 183 -4.24 -22.50 0.41
CA LEU A 183 -5.59 -23.01 0.12
C LEU A 183 -6.66 -21.96 0.44
N LEU A 184 -6.54 -21.26 1.56
CA LEU A 184 -7.50 -20.26 2.01
C LEU A 184 -7.54 -19.04 1.08
N TYR A 185 -6.38 -18.47 0.73
CA TYR A 185 -6.32 -17.26 -0.08
C TYR A 185 -6.21 -17.53 -1.58
N GLY A 186 -5.53 -18.60 -1.98
CA GLY A 186 -5.40 -19.01 -3.38
C GLY A 186 -6.61 -19.79 -3.88
N GLY A 187 -7.19 -20.65 -3.04
CA GLY A 187 -8.37 -21.46 -3.37
C GLY A 187 -9.71 -20.84 -2.95
N GLY A 188 -9.72 -19.90 -2.00
CA GLY A 188 -10.92 -19.28 -1.42
C GLY A 188 -12.03 -18.86 -2.40
N PRO A 189 -11.71 -18.20 -3.55
CA PRO A 189 -12.73 -17.83 -4.53
C PRO A 189 -13.51 -19.00 -5.12
N PHE A 190 -12.93 -20.21 -5.15
CA PHE A 190 -13.57 -21.42 -5.69
C PHE A 190 -14.50 -22.11 -4.67
N PHE A 191 -14.34 -21.81 -3.38
CA PHE A 191 -15.13 -22.41 -2.30
C PHE A 191 -16.33 -21.55 -1.85
N GLY A 192 -16.58 -20.41 -2.51
CA GLY A 192 -17.71 -19.54 -2.20
C GLY A 192 -17.66 -18.89 -0.80
N VAL A 193 -16.46 -18.78 -0.21
CA VAL A 193 -16.28 -18.24 1.14
C VAL A 193 -16.55 -16.73 1.14
N ILE A 194 -17.37 -16.27 2.09
CA ILE A 194 -17.65 -14.85 2.29
C ILE A 194 -16.35 -14.16 2.75
N PRO A 195 -15.94 -13.02 2.17
CA PRO A 195 -14.65 -12.38 2.48
C PRO A 195 -14.38 -12.16 3.97
N ALA A 196 -15.42 -11.88 4.76
CA ALA A 196 -15.32 -11.73 6.21
C ALA A 196 -14.86 -13.02 6.92
N ILE A 197 -15.35 -14.18 6.48
CA ILE A 197 -14.99 -15.49 7.04
C ILE A 197 -13.53 -15.80 6.73
N THR A 198 -13.08 -15.57 5.49
CA THR A 198 -11.68 -15.75 5.09
C THR A 198 -10.73 -14.87 5.90
N ILE A 199 -11.12 -13.62 6.21
CA ILE A 199 -10.35 -12.73 7.08
C ILE A 199 -10.26 -13.30 8.50
N LEU A 200 -11.36 -13.79 9.06
CA LEU A 200 -11.39 -14.38 10.41
C LEU A 200 -10.54 -15.65 10.49
N GLU A 201 -10.64 -16.54 9.49
CA GLU A 201 -9.81 -17.75 9.37
C GLU A 201 -8.33 -17.39 9.26
N GLY A 202 -8.00 -16.37 8.46
CA GLY A 202 -6.66 -15.82 8.33
C GLY A 202 -6.08 -15.30 9.64
N ILE A 203 -6.88 -14.52 10.39
CA ILE A 203 -6.51 -14.02 11.72
C ILE A 203 -6.31 -15.19 12.68
N ALA A 204 -7.19 -16.19 12.67
CA ALA A 204 -7.09 -17.36 13.55
C ALA A 204 -5.80 -18.17 13.28
N VAL A 205 -5.47 -18.40 12.01
CA VAL A 205 -4.23 -19.08 11.60
C VAL A 205 -2.99 -18.28 12.02
N LEU A 206 -2.99 -16.96 11.79
CA LEU A 206 -1.89 -16.08 12.17
C LEU A 206 -1.69 -16.06 13.69
N VAL A 207 -2.77 -15.87 14.46
CA VAL A 207 -2.73 -15.85 15.93
C VAL A 207 -2.28 -17.21 16.47
N GLY A 208 -2.77 -18.32 15.91
CA GLY A 208 -2.35 -19.67 16.29
C GLY A 208 -0.85 -19.88 16.12
N VAL A 209 -0.27 -19.46 15.00
CA VAL A 209 1.17 -19.51 14.76
C VAL A 209 1.93 -18.57 15.70
N MET A 210 1.46 -17.34 15.88
CA MET A 210 2.08 -16.40 16.82
C MET A 210 2.14 -16.97 18.24
N LEU A 211 1.06 -17.58 18.69
CA LEU A 211 0.98 -18.23 20.00
C LEU A 211 1.91 -19.45 20.10
N LEU A 212 2.08 -20.24 19.03
CA LEU A 212 3.04 -21.35 18.99
C LEU A 212 4.50 -20.86 19.04
N VAL A 213 4.81 -19.83 18.25
CA VAL A 213 6.14 -19.20 18.21
C VAL A 213 6.52 -18.60 19.56
N ARG A 214 5.57 -17.90 20.21
CA ARG A 214 5.75 -17.31 21.53
C ARG A 214 6.22 -18.32 22.59
N ARG A 215 5.80 -19.59 22.49
CA ARG A 215 6.15 -20.64 23.48
C ARG A 215 7.65 -20.92 23.57
N THR A 216 8.40 -20.66 22.52
CA THR A 216 9.85 -20.92 22.47
C THR A 216 10.69 -19.66 22.36
N SER A 217 10.07 -18.48 22.24
CA SER A 217 10.79 -17.22 21.99
C SER A 217 11.62 -16.75 23.19
N ASP A 218 11.29 -17.19 24.41
CA ASP A 218 11.97 -16.74 25.63
C ASP A 218 13.32 -17.46 25.87
N ASP A 219 13.60 -18.55 25.14
CA ASP A 219 14.87 -19.26 25.21
C ASP A 219 15.62 -19.14 23.87
N PRO A 220 16.74 -18.40 23.81
CA PRO A 220 17.45 -18.12 22.55
C PRO A 220 17.94 -19.39 21.82
N ALA A 221 18.48 -20.36 22.56
CA ALA A 221 19.05 -21.58 21.97
C ALA A 221 17.95 -22.49 21.42
N ARG A 222 16.84 -22.61 22.14
CA ARG A 222 15.66 -23.36 21.67
C ARG A 222 14.94 -22.63 20.55
N TRP A 223 14.80 -21.32 20.65
CA TRP A 223 14.17 -20.48 19.63
C TRP A 223 14.86 -20.61 18.27
N ALA A 224 16.19 -20.55 18.23
CA ALA A 224 16.93 -20.64 16.97
C ALA A 224 16.58 -21.92 16.19
N ARG A 225 16.54 -23.06 16.88
CA ARG A 225 16.21 -24.36 16.27
C ARG A 225 14.73 -24.45 15.87
N GLN A 226 13.82 -23.95 16.69
CA GLN A 226 12.38 -24.01 16.44
C GLN A 226 11.95 -23.06 15.33
N ARG A 227 12.52 -21.86 15.29
CA ARG A 227 12.39 -20.89 14.20
C ARG A 227 12.86 -21.50 12.88
N PHE A 228 14.05 -22.10 12.88
CA PHE A 228 14.56 -22.76 11.68
C PHE A 228 13.62 -23.88 11.23
N ALA A 229 13.15 -24.72 12.15
CA ALA A 229 12.24 -25.81 11.82
C ALA A 229 10.91 -25.29 11.25
N PHE A 230 10.33 -24.23 11.82
CA PHE A 230 9.14 -23.56 11.27
C PHE A 230 9.36 -23.06 9.85
N VAL A 231 10.46 -22.33 9.61
CA VAL A 231 10.80 -21.83 8.27
C VAL A 231 11.04 -22.99 7.29
N ALA A 232 11.76 -24.03 7.71
CA ALA A 232 12.01 -25.22 6.90
C ALA A 232 10.70 -25.97 6.57
N GLY A 233 9.74 -26.00 7.50
CA GLY A 233 8.41 -26.52 7.29
C GLY A 233 7.62 -25.76 6.24
N ALA A 234 7.57 -24.43 6.37
CA ALA A 234 6.96 -23.56 5.36
C ALA A 234 7.64 -23.74 3.99
N MET A 235 8.97 -23.78 3.96
CA MET A 235 9.71 -24.02 2.72
C MET A 235 9.48 -25.44 2.16
N GLY A 236 9.25 -26.42 3.03
CA GLY A 236 8.86 -27.78 2.67
C GLY A 236 7.56 -27.82 1.88
N PHE A 237 6.57 -26.98 2.22
CA PHE A 237 5.36 -26.86 1.42
C PHE A 237 5.66 -26.36 0.00
N LEU A 238 6.50 -25.33 -0.15
CA LEU A 238 6.88 -24.82 -1.47
C LEU A 238 7.68 -25.83 -2.29
N ILE A 239 8.52 -26.64 -1.65
CA ILE A 239 9.26 -27.73 -2.31
C ILE A 239 8.28 -28.79 -2.83
N VAL A 240 7.31 -29.20 -2.01
CA VAL A 240 6.25 -30.14 -2.42
C VAL A 240 5.42 -29.56 -3.56
N LEU A 241 5.00 -28.29 -3.43
CA LEU A 241 4.26 -27.59 -4.48
C LEU A 241 5.06 -27.52 -5.79
N ALA A 242 6.37 -27.26 -5.72
CA ALA A 242 7.24 -27.24 -6.90
C ALA A 242 7.28 -28.60 -7.62
N ALA A 243 7.26 -29.71 -6.88
CA ALA A 243 7.15 -31.04 -7.47
C ALA A 243 5.79 -31.25 -8.16
N PHE A 244 4.69 -30.82 -7.56
CA PHE A 244 3.36 -30.85 -8.21
C PHE A 244 3.31 -29.99 -9.47
N LEU A 245 3.92 -28.80 -9.45
CA LEU A 245 3.98 -27.92 -10.62
C LEU A 245 4.78 -28.55 -11.76
N GLU A 246 5.90 -29.22 -11.47
CA GLU A 246 6.66 -29.97 -12.48
C GLU A 246 5.80 -31.07 -13.12
N LEU A 247 5.08 -31.86 -12.30
CA LEU A 247 4.16 -32.89 -12.78
C LEU A 247 2.99 -32.32 -13.59
N ALA A 248 2.57 -31.09 -13.30
CA ALA A 248 1.56 -30.35 -14.05
C ALA A 248 2.10 -29.67 -15.33
N GLY A 249 3.36 -29.91 -15.70
CA GLY A 249 3.97 -29.41 -16.94
C GLY A 249 4.74 -28.10 -16.82
N TRP A 250 4.88 -27.53 -15.62
CA TRP A 250 5.71 -26.33 -15.37
C TRP A 250 7.18 -26.73 -15.22
N ARG A 251 7.85 -26.90 -16.37
CA ARG A 251 9.21 -27.45 -16.45
C ARG A 251 10.24 -26.61 -15.68
N GLY A 252 11.10 -27.29 -14.92
CA GLY A 252 12.22 -26.69 -14.16
C GLY A 252 11.92 -26.43 -12.69
N MET A 253 10.67 -26.53 -12.25
CA MET A 253 10.27 -26.38 -10.85
C MET A 253 10.84 -27.50 -9.96
N GLY A 254 11.02 -28.71 -10.49
CA GLY A 254 11.67 -29.80 -9.78
C GLY A 254 13.12 -29.50 -9.39
N ILE A 255 13.87 -28.82 -10.27
CA ILE A 255 15.25 -28.39 -10.00
C ILE A 255 15.26 -27.32 -8.90
N VAL A 256 14.34 -26.36 -8.97
CA VAL A 256 14.18 -25.32 -7.94
C VAL A 256 13.86 -25.96 -6.59
N GLY A 257 12.88 -26.87 -6.54
CA GLY A 257 12.52 -27.61 -5.34
C GLY A 257 13.69 -28.40 -4.75
N ALA A 258 14.45 -29.11 -5.59
CA ALA A 258 15.64 -29.86 -5.17
C ALA A 258 16.75 -28.95 -4.62
N ALA A 259 16.99 -27.79 -5.26
CA ALA A 259 17.96 -26.80 -4.79
C ALA A 259 17.59 -26.22 -3.41
N PHE A 260 16.32 -25.88 -3.19
CA PHE A 260 15.84 -25.43 -1.89
C PHE A 260 15.90 -26.53 -0.83
N ALA A 261 15.57 -27.78 -1.18
CA ALA A 261 15.71 -28.93 -0.28
C ALA A 261 17.17 -29.13 0.15
N PHE A 262 18.11 -29.09 -0.80
CA PHE A 262 19.55 -29.15 -0.53
C PHE A 262 20.00 -28.01 0.38
N LEU A 263 19.57 -26.77 0.10
CA LEU A 263 19.89 -25.60 0.91
C LEU A 263 19.39 -25.76 2.35
N MET A 264 18.14 -26.21 2.54
CA MET A 264 17.58 -26.43 3.87
C MET A 264 18.35 -27.49 4.66
N VAL A 265 18.70 -28.62 4.03
CA VAL A 265 19.51 -29.66 4.67
C VAL A 265 20.90 -29.14 5.04
N ARG A 266 21.54 -28.38 4.14
CA ARG A 266 22.86 -27.77 4.38
C ARG A 266 22.82 -26.78 5.54
N LEU A 267 21.82 -25.91 5.59
CA LEU A 267 21.66 -24.93 6.66
C LEU A 267 21.34 -25.62 8.00
N TYR A 268 20.48 -26.63 8.01
CA TYR A 268 20.17 -27.41 9.21
C TYR A 268 21.41 -28.05 9.82
N ARG A 269 22.27 -28.66 8.99
CA ARG A 269 23.52 -29.29 9.43
C ARG A 269 24.50 -28.27 10.03
N ARG A 270 24.55 -27.05 9.50
CA ARG A 270 25.39 -25.95 10.01
C ARG A 270 24.89 -25.38 11.34
N SER A 271 23.59 -25.43 11.62
CA SER A 271 22.98 -24.95 12.87
C SER A 271 23.08 -25.94 14.07
N SER A 272 24.09 -26.81 14.09
CA SER A 272 24.29 -27.75 15.20
C SER A 272 24.75 -27.03 16.47
N PRO A 273 24.34 -27.47 17.69
CA PRO A 273 24.59 -26.76 18.93
C PRO A 273 26.07 -26.75 19.35
N ALA A 274 26.90 -27.63 18.78
CA ALA A 274 28.34 -27.65 19.01
C ALA A 274 29.05 -26.38 18.52
N THR A 275 28.53 -25.71 17.49
CA THR A 275 29.09 -24.46 16.94
C THR A 275 28.70 -23.22 17.75
N ASP A 276 27.51 -23.20 18.37
CA ASP A 276 27.05 -22.06 19.18
C ASP A 276 27.73 -22.01 20.56
N VAL A 277 27.97 -23.16 21.20
CA VAL A 277 28.72 -23.20 22.48
C VAL A 277 30.16 -22.69 22.29
N ALA A 278 30.79 -23.03 21.16
CA ALA A 278 32.13 -22.54 20.82
C ALA A 278 32.17 -21.07 20.36
N ALA A 279 31.03 -20.49 19.95
CA ALA A 279 30.92 -19.08 19.58
C ALA A 279 30.66 -18.21 20.83
N VAL A 280 29.80 -18.67 21.75
CA VAL A 280 29.53 -17.99 23.03
C VAL A 280 30.77 -18.01 23.93
N ALA A 281 31.47 -19.14 24.03
CA ALA A 281 32.72 -19.25 24.79
C ALA A 281 33.87 -18.38 24.25
N ARG A 282 33.79 -17.91 23.00
CA ARG A 282 34.77 -16.98 22.40
C ARG A 282 34.38 -15.50 22.54
N SER A 283 33.18 -15.22 23.03
CA SER A 283 32.66 -13.86 23.21
C SER A 283 32.62 -13.39 24.67
N GLU A 284 32.93 -14.26 25.63
CA GLU A 284 33.18 -13.82 27.01
C GLU A 284 34.56 -13.15 27.09
N PRO A 285 34.64 -11.86 27.47
CA PRO A 285 35.93 -11.27 27.80
C PRO A 285 36.49 -12.01 29.01
N ALA A 286 37.74 -12.47 28.91
CA ALA A 286 38.48 -12.96 30.06
C ALA A 286 38.45 -11.88 31.15
N VAL A 287 37.76 -12.17 32.26
CA VAL A 287 37.70 -11.29 33.41
C VAL A 287 39.12 -11.23 34.01
N PRO A 288 39.75 -10.04 34.12
CA PRO A 288 41.00 -9.88 34.86
C PRO A 288 40.80 -10.02 36.37
#